data_AF-A0A7V8VRH9-F1
#
_entry.id   AF-A0A7V8VRH9-F1
#
_cell.length_a   1.000
_cell.length_b   1.000
_cell.length_c   1.000
_cell.angle_alpha   90.00
_cell.angle_beta   90.00
_cell.angle_gamma   90.00
#
_symmetry.space_group_name_H-M   'P 1'
#
loop_
_entity.id
_entity.type
_entity.pdbx_description
1 polymer ?
#
loop_
_entity_poly.entity_id
_entity_poly.type
_entity_poly.pdbx_seq_one_letter_code
_entity_poly.pdbx_strand_id
1 'polypeptide(L)'
;MAASVGLLSDVDRMEAFATDLLSVGGHVGVRRHDASGLYLHARGGPILWFNTADDYAGNDTELFLDYVAQAGYDLGRYAIIGGLSGRTHVTDDGGNWSDNSTHHLGVGGSVAVGSVRPGIQLRVPLDSELDDVLRYVIGLNVTVQLR
;
A
#
# COMPACT_ATOMS: atom_id res chain seq x y z
N MET A 1 -17.01 -5.51 10.16
CA MET A 1 -17.30 -4.23 9.47
C MET A 1 -16.11 -3.29 9.56
N ALA A 2 -15.67 -2.81 10.73
CA ALA A 2 -14.48 -1.94 10.83
C ALA A 2 -13.17 -2.61 10.36
N ALA A 3 -12.93 -3.87 10.75
CA ALA A 3 -11.78 -4.65 10.27
C ALA A 3 -11.81 -4.89 8.76
N SER A 4 -12.99 -5.17 8.21
CA SER A 4 -13.20 -5.39 6.77
C SER A 4 -12.97 -4.13 5.94
N VAL A 5 -13.41 -2.95 6.42
CA VAL A 5 -13.12 -1.67 5.76
C VAL A 5 -11.63 -1.32 5.91
N GLY A 6 -11.04 -1.58 7.08
CA GLY A 6 -9.60 -1.42 7.32
C GLY A 6 -8.75 -2.22 6.34
N LEU A 7 -9.02 -3.53 6.25
CA LEU A 7 -8.38 -4.50 5.34
C LEU A 7 -8.36 -4.02 3.88
N LEU A 8 -9.48 -3.47 3.40
CA LEU A 8 -9.61 -3.02 2.02
C LEU A 8 -9.08 -1.59 1.80
N SER A 9 -9.04 -0.76 2.86
CA SER A 9 -8.55 0.62 2.78
C SER A 9 -7.02 0.74 2.87
N ASP A 10 -6.37 -0.20 3.55
CA ASP A 10 -4.92 -0.25 3.75
C ASP A 10 -4.37 -1.63 3.35
N VAL A 11 -4.41 -1.89 2.04
CA VAL A 11 -3.94 -3.15 1.43
C VAL A 11 -2.44 -3.40 1.68
N ASP A 12 -1.68 -2.35 1.96
CA ASP A 12 -0.27 -2.45 2.36
C ASP A 12 -0.10 -3.01 3.79
N ARG A 13 -1.19 -3.15 4.56
CA ARG A 13 -1.20 -3.58 5.97
C ARG A 13 -2.37 -4.51 6.29
N MET A 14 -2.77 -5.35 5.34
CA MET A 14 -3.88 -6.29 5.53
C MET A 14 -3.72 -7.15 6.81
N GLU A 15 -2.47 -7.47 7.15
CA GLU A 15 -2.05 -8.22 8.33
C GLU A 15 -2.55 -7.60 9.63
N ALA A 16 -2.60 -6.28 9.70
CA ALA A 16 -2.97 -5.56 10.92
C ALA A 16 -4.45 -5.76 11.31
N PHE A 17 -5.24 -6.37 10.42
CA PHE A 17 -6.67 -6.60 10.62
C PHE A 17 -7.02 -8.09 10.80
N ALA A 18 -6.05 -9.00 10.66
CA ALA A 18 -6.21 -10.42 10.95
C ALA A 18 -5.90 -10.70 12.43
N THR A 19 -6.81 -11.40 13.14
CA THR A 19 -6.68 -11.59 14.59
C THR A 19 -5.78 -12.77 14.96
N ASP A 20 -5.63 -13.75 14.05
CA ASP A 20 -4.90 -15.00 14.24
C ASP A 20 -3.80 -15.17 13.19
N LEU A 21 -3.01 -14.11 13.00
CA LEU A 21 -1.97 -14.05 12.00
C LEU A 21 -0.68 -13.46 12.58
N LEU A 22 0.42 -14.22 12.46
CA LEU A 22 1.76 -13.67 12.63
C LEU A 22 2.33 -13.33 11.24
N SER A 23 2.76 -12.08 11.05
CA SER A 23 3.38 -11.65 9.79
C SER A 23 4.83 -11.23 9.98
N VAL A 24 5.71 -11.63 9.05
CA VAL A 24 7.10 -11.18 8.98
C VAL A 24 7.38 -10.68 7.56
N GLY A 25 7.79 -9.42 7.43
CA GLY A 25 8.03 -8.82 6.12
C GLY A 25 9.21 -7.86 6.12
N GLY A 26 9.71 -7.58 4.92
CA GLY A 26 10.76 -6.59 4.72
C GLY A 26 10.67 -5.97 3.34
N HIS A 27 10.90 -4.66 3.24
CA HIS A 27 10.84 -3.93 1.97
C HIS A 27 12.14 -3.17 1.72
N VAL A 28 12.51 -3.10 0.44
CA VAL A 28 13.61 -2.26 -0.04
C VAL A 28 13.02 -1.18 -0.93
N GLY A 29 13.45 0.06 -0.71
CA GLY A 29 12.99 1.22 -1.48
C GLY A 29 14.15 2.04 -2.04
N VAL A 30 13.98 2.53 -3.27
CA VAL A 30 14.87 3.50 -3.91
C VAL A 30 14.05 4.72 -4.27
N ARG A 31 14.54 5.89 -3.84
CA ARG A 31 14.00 7.19 -4.24
C ARG A 31 15.09 8.00 -4.93
N ARG A 32 14.76 8.57 -6.09
CA ARG A 32 15.64 9.46 -6.85
C ARG A 32 14.96 10.82 -6.97
N HIS A 33 15.72 11.86 -6.67
CA HIS A 33 15.30 13.25 -6.83
C HIS A 33 16.14 13.88 -7.93
N ASP A 34 15.53 14.76 -8.71
CA ASP A 34 16.25 15.67 -9.59
C ASP A 34 16.29 17.10 -9.03
N ALA A 35 17.00 17.98 -9.71
CA ALA A 35 17.09 19.39 -9.33
C ALA A 35 15.81 20.19 -9.68
N SER A 36 14.91 19.65 -10.50
CA SER A 36 13.64 20.29 -10.86
C SER A 36 12.57 20.12 -9.78
N GLY A 37 12.76 19.18 -8.85
CA GLY A 37 11.79 18.81 -7.83
C GLY A 37 11.00 17.55 -8.19
N LEU A 38 11.23 16.96 -9.37
CA LEU A 38 10.71 15.65 -9.71
C LEU A 38 11.41 14.60 -8.85
N TYR A 39 10.63 13.63 -8.37
CA TYR A 39 11.16 12.42 -7.79
C TYR A 39 10.47 11.18 -8.30
N LEU A 40 11.24 10.10 -8.37
CA LEU A 40 10.77 8.76 -8.66
C LEU A 40 11.03 7.89 -7.43
N HIS A 41 10.07 7.03 -7.10
CA HIS A 41 10.15 6.12 -5.97
C HIS A 41 9.70 4.74 -6.40
N ALA A 42 10.53 3.74 -6.14
CA ALA A 42 10.17 2.34 -6.29
C ALA A 42 10.44 1.64 -4.96
N ARG A 43 9.52 0.78 -4.53
CA ARG A 43 9.67 -0.05 -3.33
C ARG A 43 9.10 -1.43 -3.62
N GLY A 44 9.69 -2.47 -3.04
CA GLY A 44 9.06 -3.78 -3.02
C GLY A 44 9.67 -4.70 -1.98
N GLY A 45 9.01 -5.81 -1.70
CA GLY A 45 9.50 -6.77 -0.72
C GLY A 45 8.54 -7.91 -0.42
N PRO A 46 9.07 -9.03 0.11
CA PRO A 46 8.25 -10.15 0.54
C PRO A 46 7.62 -9.92 1.91
N ILE A 47 6.46 -10.53 2.11
CA ILE A 47 5.82 -10.69 3.42
C ILE A 47 5.36 -12.13 3.57
N LEU A 48 5.76 -12.77 4.68
CA LEU A 48 5.33 -14.10 5.08
C LEU A 48 4.22 -14.00 6.12
N TRP A 49 3.19 -14.80 5.93
CA TRP A 49 2.01 -14.90 6.77
C TRP A 49 1.97 -16.31 7.37
N PHE A 50 1.93 -16.37 8.70
CA PHE A 50 1.82 -17.61 9.46
C PHE A 50 0.47 -17.59 10.17
N ASN A 51 -0.42 -18.50 9.76
CA ASN A 51 -1.68 -18.69 10.47
C ASN A 51 -1.40 -19.22 11.89
N THR A 52 -2.02 -18.61 12.90
CA THR A 52 -1.84 -19.02 14.30
C THR A 52 -3.12 -19.58 14.91
N ALA A 53 -4.18 -19.77 14.13
CA ALA A 53 -5.43 -20.36 14.60
C ALA A 53 -5.29 -21.89 14.74
N ASP A 54 -5.70 -22.41 15.90
CA ASP A 54 -5.62 -23.84 16.22
C ASP A 54 -6.60 -24.73 15.41
N ASP A 55 -7.60 -24.13 14.76
CA ASP A 55 -8.73 -24.83 14.14
C ASP A 55 -8.62 -25.02 12.61
N TYR A 56 -7.58 -24.48 11.96
CA TYR A 56 -7.39 -24.63 10.52
C TYR A 56 -6.56 -25.86 10.17
N ALA A 57 -7.18 -26.81 9.47
CA ALA A 57 -6.49 -27.93 8.82
C ALA A 57 -5.66 -27.42 7.63
N GLY A 58 -4.52 -26.79 7.92
CA GLY A 58 -3.66 -26.13 6.94
C GLY A 58 -2.90 -25.01 7.63
N ASN A 59 -1.83 -25.38 8.33
CA ASN A 59 -0.93 -24.45 9.01
C ASN A 59 0.05 -23.87 7.97
N ASP A 60 -0.51 -23.39 6.86
CA ASP A 60 0.25 -23.10 5.66
C ASP A 60 0.82 -21.68 5.76
N THR A 61 2.10 -21.57 5.41
CA THR A 61 2.76 -20.27 5.33
C THR A 61 2.46 -19.65 3.98
N GLU A 62 1.81 -18.51 3.98
CA GLU A 62 1.53 -17.75 2.76
C GLU A 62 2.65 -16.73 2.50
N LEU A 63 3.02 -16.57 1.23
CA LEU A 63 3.99 -15.58 0.77
C LEU A 63 3.31 -14.54 -0.11
N PHE A 64 3.50 -13.28 0.24
CA PHE A 64 3.07 -12.13 -0.54
C PHE A 64 4.27 -11.34 -1.04
N LEU A 65 4.10 -10.68 -2.19
CA LEU A 65 5.04 -9.72 -2.72
C LEU A 65 4.36 -8.36 -2.86
N ASP A 66 4.85 -7.38 -2.11
CA ASP A 66 4.42 -5.99 -2.25
C ASP A 66 5.30 -5.24 -3.24
N TYR A 67 4.70 -4.31 -3.97
CA TYR A 67 5.42 -3.41 -4.85
C TYR A 67 4.73 -2.04 -4.96
N VAL A 68 5.55 -1.02 -5.20
CA VAL A 68 5.15 0.37 -5.38
C VAL A 68 6.03 1.00 -6.45
N ALA A 69 5.42 1.72 -7.38
CA ALA A 69 6.07 2.56 -8.35
C ALA A 69 5.37 3.92 -8.40
N GLN A 70 6.08 4.98 -8.04
CA GLN A 70 5.53 6.32 -7.86
C GLN A 70 6.42 7.38 -8.50
N ALA A 71 5.77 8.45 -8.95
CA ALA A 71 6.39 9.69 -9.35
C ALA A 71 5.74 10.84 -8.59
N GLY A 72 6.50 11.87 -8.28
CA GLY A 72 5.95 13.07 -7.67
C GLY A 72 6.79 14.28 -7.99
N TYR A 73 6.27 15.45 -7.62
CA TYR A 73 6.89 16.73 -7.91
C TYR A 73 6.75 17.66 -6.71
N ASP A 74 7.88 18.17 -6.24
CA ASP A 74 7.99 19.11 -5.13
C ASP A 74 8.08 20.56 -5.65
N LEU A 75 6.99 21.31 -5.51
CA LEU A 75 6.83 22.72 -5.92
C LEU A 75 7.10 23.67 -4.74
N GLY A 76 8.17 23.42 -3.99
CA GLY A 76 8.50 24.16 -2.77
C GLY A 76 7.49 23.94 -1.64
N ARG A 77 6.43 24.75 -1.59
CA ARG A 77 5.38 24.62 -0.56
C ARG A 77 4.36 23.54 -0.87
N TYR A 78 4.24 23.11 -2.12
CA TYR A 78 3.32 22.04 -2.52
C TYR A 78 4.08 20.81 -2.93
N ALA A 79 3.49 19.64 -2.75
CA ALA A 79 3.97 18.42 -3.38
C ALA A 79 2.78 17.66 -3.97
N ILE A 80 2.96 17.08 -5.14
CA ILE A 80 2.00 16.14 -5.74
C ILE A 80 2.69 14.80 -5.95
N ILE A 81 1.91 13.71 -5.85
CA ILE A 81 2.39 12.36 -6.07
C ILE A 81 1.33 11.56 -6.82
N GLY A 82 1.77 10.65 -7.68
CA GLY A 82 0.92 9.65 -8.29
C GLY A 82 1.71 8.37 -8.51
N GLY A 83 1.03 7.23 -8.56
CA GLY A 83 1.68 5.97 -8.85
C GLY A 83 0.80 4.75 -8.65
N LEU A 84 1.42 3.60 -8.86
CA LEU A 84 0.82 2.29 -8.74
C LEU A 84 1.39 1.60 -7.50
N SER A 85 0.55 0.85 -6.82
CA SER A 85 0.94 -0.07 -5.76
C SER A 85 0.16 -1.36 -5.90
N GLY A 86 0.73 -2.46 -5.44
CA GLY A 86 0.01 -3.71 -5.43
C GLY A 86 0.67 -4.76 -4.57
N ARG A 87 -0.05 -5.87 -4.44
CA ARG A 87 0.32 -7.06 -3.69
C ARG A 87 -0.04 -8.29 -4.48
N THR A 88 0.92 -9.21 -4.61
CA THR A 88 0.71 -10.51 -5.25
C THR A 88 0.78 -11.62 -4.22
N HIS A 89 -0.20 -12.52 -4.19
CA HIS A 89 -0.18 -13.77 -3.42
C HIS A 89 0.62 -14.82 -4.23
N VAL A 90 1.84 -15.11 -3.78
CA VAL A 90 2.82 -15.92 -4.52
C VAL A 90 2.58 -17.42 -4.33
N THR A 91 2.10 -17.81 -3.15
CA THR A 91 1.82 -19.21 -2.77
C THR A 91 0.41 -19.66 -3.14
N ASP A 92 -0.39 -18.81 -3.76
CA ASP A 92 -1.75 -19.17 -4.18
C ASP A 92 -1.70 -20.04 -5.44
N ASP A 93 -2.30 -21.22 -5.34
CA ASP A 93 -2.42 -22.19 -6.42
C ASP A 93 -3.58 -21.86 -7.38
N GLY A 94 -4.38 -20.83 -7.07
CA GLY A 94 -5.68 -20.55 -7.67
C GLY A 94 -5.74 -19.87 -9.04
N GLY A 95 -4.63 -19.36 -9.59
CA GLY A 95 -4.73 -18.52 -10.80
C GLY A 95 -3.43 -18.02 -11.43
N ASN A 96 -3.58 -17.15 -12.44
CA ASN A 96 -2.47 -16.44 -13.06
C ASN A 96 -2.06 -15.21 -12.22
N TRP A 97 -0.97 -14.51 -12.56
CA TRP A 97 -0.50 -13.36 -11.79
C TRP A 97 -1.57 -12.26 -11.59
N SER A 98 -2.46 -12.06 -12.57
CA SER A 98 -3.53 -11.06 -12.48
C SER A 98 -4.59 -11.47 -11.45
N ASP A 99 -4.92 -12.75 -11.38
CA ASP A 99 -5.94 -13.26 -10.46
C ASP A 99 -5.41 -13.25 -9.01
N ASN A 100 -4.10 -13.47 -8.86
CA ASN A 100 -3.44 -13.52 -7.55
C ASN A 100 -2.91 -12.15 -7.09
N SER A 101 -3.22 -11.06 -7.81
CA SER A 101 -2.68 -9.74 -7.49
C SER A 101 -3.77 -8.70 -7.31
N THR A 102 -3.54 -7.81 -6.35
CA THR A 102 -4.34 -6.61 -6.15
C THR A 102 -3.51 -5.38 -6.50
N HIS A 103 -4.10 -4.43 -7.22
CA HIS A 103 -3.50 -3.27 -7.83
C HIS A 103 -4.29 -2.03 -7.48
N HIS A 104 -3.57 -0.95 -7.21
CA HIS A 104 -4.15 0.33 -6.85
C HIS A 104 -3.45 1.45 -7.58
N LEU A 105 -4.24 2.37 -8.12
CA LEU A 105 -3.77 3.68 -8.57
C LEU A 105 -3.93 4.66 -7.41
N GLY A 106 -2.84 5.34 -7.04
CA GLY A 106 -2.82 6.38 -6.04
C GLY A 106 -2.49 7.73 -6.64
N VAL A 107 -3.17 8.78 -6.20
CA VAL A 107 -2.78 10.17 -6.42
C VAL A 107 -2.94 10.96 -5.12
N GLY A 108 -2.11 11.98 -4.92
CA GLY A 108 -2.17 12.76 -3.71
C GLY A 108 -1.46 14.10 -3.82
N GLY A 109 -1.72 14.94 -2.83
CA GLY A 109 -1.11 16.25 -2.71
C GLY A 109 -0.91 16.65 -1.27
N SER A 110 0.10 17.47 -1.01
CA SER A 110 0.37 18.03 0.31
C SER A 110 0.80 19.49 0.22
N VAL A 111 0.63 20.22 1.33
CA VAL A 111 1.05 21.62 1.46
C VAL A 111 1.87 21.79 2.73
N ALA A 112 3.02 22.46 2.64
CA ALA A 112 3.87 22.79 3.77
C ALA A 112 3.40 24.09 4.44
N VAL A 113 3.14 24.03 5.74
CA VAL A 113 2.75 25.14 6.60
C VAL A 113 3.61 25.11 7.86
N GLY A 114 4.74 25.84 7.84
CA GLY A 114 5.72 25.82 8.92
C GLY A 114 6.40 24.45 9.05
N SER A 115 6.33 23.84 10.24
CA SER A 115 6.86 22.49 10.51
C SER A 115 5.89 21.35 10.18
N VAL A 116 4.68 21.68 9.70
CA VAL A 116 3.62 20.70 9.44
C VAL A 116 3.35 20.64 7.94
N ARG A 117 3.10 19.44 7.43
CA ARG A 117 2.71 19.18 6.05
C ARG A 117 1.47 18.30 6.01
N PRO A 118 0.25 18.88 6.05
CA PRO A 118 -0.97 18.13 5.76
C PRO A 118 -1.02 17.69 4.30
N GLY A 119 -1.66 16.55 4.06
CA GLY A 119 -1.89 16.01 2.73
C GLY A 119 -3.18 15.20 2.62
N ILE A 120 -3.60 15.02 1.38
CA ILE A 120 -4.74 14.21 0.97
C ILE A 120 -4.28 13.22 -0.09
N GLN A 121 -4.84 12.02 -0.07
CA GLN A 121 -4.61 10.99 -1.08
C GLN A 121 -5.93 10.35 -1.50
N LEU A 122 -6.03 10.04 -2.78
CA LEU A 122 -7.08 9.24 -3.38
C LEU A 122 -6.43 7.95 -3.89
N ARG A 123 -7.03 6.82 -3.56
CA ARG A 123 -6.61 5.50 -4.03
C ARG A 123 -7.80 4.83 -4.70
N VAL A 124 -7.58 4.25 -5.87
CA VAL A 124 -8.61 3.58 -6.67
C VAL A 124 -8.10 2.16 -6.95
N PRO A 125 -8.81 1.10 -6.51
CA PRO A 125 -8.50 -0.26 -6.92
C PRO A 125 -8.63 -0.40 -8.44
N LEU A 126 -7.72 -1.16 -9.05
CA LEU A 126 -7.74 -1.40 -10.50
C LEU A 126 -8.33 -2.77 -10.86
N ASP A 127 -8.47 -3.66 -9.88
CA ASP A 127 -9.07 -4.98 -10.08
C ASP A 127 -10.58 -4.93 -9.90
N SER A 128 -11.28 -5.61 -10.81
CA SER A 128 -12.75 -5.60 -10.88
C SER A 128 -13.41 -6.22 -9.65
N GLU A 129 -12.75 -7.18 -9.01
CA GLU A 129 -13.27 -7.85 -7.81
C GLU A 129 -13.31 -6.92 -6.60
N LEU A 130 -12.39 -5.95 -6.55
CA LEU A 130 -12.33 -4.93 -5.50
C LEU A 130 -13.28 -3.76 -5.78
N ASP A 131 -13.54 -3.39 -7.04
CA ASP A 131 -14.43 -2.26 -7.39
C ASP A 131 -15.88 -2.48 -6.93
N ASP A 132 -16.33 -3.74 -6.88
CA ASP A 132 -17.66 -4.11 -6.38
C ASP A 132 -17.85 -3.84 -4.88
N VAL A 133 -16.75 -3.80 -4.12
CA VAL A 133 -16.76 -3.61 -2.66
C VAL A 133 -16.28 -2.23 -2.26
N LEU A 134 -15.30 -1.67 -2.98
CA LEU A 134 -14.64 -0.41 -2.66
C LEU A 134 -14.23 0.34 -3.94
N ARG A 135 -15.01 1.36 -4.31
CA ARG A 135 -14.73 2.17 -5.52
C ARG A 135 -13.49 3.04 -5.39
N TYR A 136 -13.27 3.62 -4.21
CA TYR A 136 -12.12 4.46 -3.93
C TYR A 136 -11.93 4.67 -2.42
N VAL A 137 -10.72 5.07 -2.03
CA VAL A 137 -10.34 5.44 -0.67
C VAL A 137 -9.82 6.86 -0.68
N ILE A 138 -10.32 7.70 0.23
CA ILE A 138 -9.77 9.02 0.51
C ILE A 138 -9.05 8.97 1.85
N GLY A 139 -7.77 9.29 1.84
CA GLY A 139 -6.93 9.37 3.03
C GLY A 139 -6.50 10.80 3.33
N LEU A 140 -6.40 11.13 4.61
CA LEU A 140 -5.77 12.35 5.09
C LEU A 140 -4.50 11.98 5.86
N ASN A 141 -3.43 12.71 5.65
CA ASN A 141 -2.18 12.54 6.38
C ASN A 141 -1.65 13.87 6.89
N VAL A 142 -0.84 13.81 7.95
CA VAL A 142 -0.14 14.95 8.51
C VAL A 142 1.28 14.52 8.83
N THR A 143 2.25 15.15 8.18
CA THR A 143 3.67 14.95 8.46
C THR A 143 4.20 16.11 9.29
N VAL A 144 4.87 15.82 10.40
CA VAL A 144 5.54 16.84 11.23
C VAL A 144 7.05 16.69 11.05
N GLN A 145 7.71 17.76 10.63
CA GLN A 145 9.17 17.84 10.60
C GLN A 145 9.69 18.26 11.96
N LEU A 146 10.33 17.32 12.66
CA LEU A 146 11.10 17.58 13.87
C LEU A 146 12.47 18.12 13.46
N ARG A 147 12.89 19.23 14.08
CA ARG A 147 14.21 19.83 13.92
C ARG A 147 15.19 19.26 14.93
#